data_AF-A0A7W1QTI2-F1
#
_entry.id   AF-A0A7W1QTI2-F1
#
_cell.length_a   1.000
_cell.length_b   1.000
_cell.length_c   1.000
_cell.angle_alpha   90.00
_cell.angle_beta   90.00
_cell.angle_gamma   90.00
#
_symmetry.space_group_name_H-M   'P 1'
#
loop_
_entity.id
_entity.type
_entity.pdbx_description
1 polymer ?
#
loop_
_entity_poly.entity_id
_entity_poly.type
_entity_poly.pdbx_seq_one_letter_code
_entity_poly.pdbx_strand_id
1 'polypeptide(L)'
;MSSTEVVLRFDSGTLLLDGAERSFPVPAAFRWDERVMRWRAPAWAYRHVVKDLIRQGTPYLDRARAYHEFDFPTTLVVEPRPYQQESISEWRRHNRCGVVILPTGAGKSLVAQMAIEQVKRSALIVVPTIDLMNQWYDLLLSCFDAEVGLIGGGYFEVGALTVTTYASAFRFMERLGNQFGLIVLDECHH
;
A
#
# COMPACT_ATOMS: atom_id res chain seq x y z
N MET A 1 -24.40 -19.98 -22.29
CA MET A 1 -23.11 -19.32 -22.63
C MET A 1 -22.37 -19.16 -21.32
N SER A 2 -21.27 -19.88 -21.13
CA SER A 2 -20.43 -19.76 -19.93
C SER A 2 -19.86 -18.35 -19.92
N SER A 3 -20.39 -17.46 -19.07
CA SER A 3 -19.75 -16.18 -18.81
C SER A 3 -18.40 -16.47 -18.16
N THR A 4 -17.33 -16.36 -18.91
CA THR A 4 -15.97 -16.52 -18.39
C THR A 4 -15.79 -15.51 -17.26
N GLU A 5 -15.64 -16.01 -16.03
CA GLU A 5 -15.43 -15.16 -14.86
C GLU A 5 -14.12 -14.37 -15.04
N VAL A 6 -14.20 -13.04 -15.03
CA VAL A 6 -13.01 -12.19 -15.13
C VAL A 6 -12.35 -12.12 -13.77
N VAL A 7 -11.06 -12.44 -13.70
CA VAL A 7 -10.31 -12.48 -12.45
C VAL A 7 -9.15 -11.48 -12.50
N LEU A 8 -9.16 -10.52 -11.58
CA LEU A 8 -8.05 -9.58 -11.38
C LEU A 8 -6.99 -10.25 -10.50
N ARG A 9 -5.74 -10.30 -10.95
CA ARG A 9 -4.61 -10.92 -10.21
C ARG A 9 -3.41 -10.00 -10.15
N PHE A 10 -2.62 -10.14 -9.08
CA PHE A 10 -1.30 -9.55 -8.98
C PHE A 10 -0.27 -10.53 -9.60
N ASP A 11 0.65 -10.00 -10.39
CA ASP A 11 1.73 -10.74 -11.03
C ASP A 11 2.99 -9.87 -11.08
N SER A 12 3.97 -10.15 -10.21
CA SER A 12 5.33 -9.61 -10.29
C SER A 12 5.39 -8.08 -10.46
N GLY A 13 4.69 -7.33 -9.60
CA GLY A 13 4.60 -5.86 -9.68
C GLY A 13 3.58 -5.31 -10.68
N THR A 14 2.80 -6.18 -11.32
CA THR A 14 1.73 -5.82 -12.27
C THR A 14 0.40 -6.45 -11.89
N LEU A 15 -0.66 -6.06 -12.60
CA LEU A 15 -1.99 -6.64 -12.55
C LEU A 15 -2.26 -7.37 -13.85
N LEU A 16 -2.93 -8.52 -13.77
CA LEU A 16 -3.46 -9.26 -14.91
C LEU A 16 -4.98 -9.39 -14.80
N LEU A 17 -5.67 -9.38 -15.94
CA LEU A 17 -7.06 -9.82 -16.04
C LEU A 17 -7.13 -11.16 -16.77
N ASP A 18 -7.37 -12.22 -16.01
CA ASP A 18 -7.66 -13.55 -16.55
C ASP A 18 -9.12 -13.62 -17.02
N GLY A 19 -9.37 -14.39 -18.08
CA GLY A 19 -10.73 -14.61 -18.61
C GLY A 19 -11.30 -13.43 -19.42
N ALA A 20 -10.61 -12.30 -19.47
CA ALA A 20 -10.98 -11.14 -20.27
C ALA A 20 -10.38 -11.20 -21.69
N GLU A 21 -11.25 -11.26 -22.69
CA GLU A 21 -10.85 -11.20 -24.11
C GLU A 21 -10.35 -9.80 -24.50
N ARG A 22 -9.73 -9.67 -25.69
CA ARG A 22 -9.22 -8.39 -26.20
C ARG A 22 -10.32 -7.35 -26.50
N SER A 23 -11.57 -7.79 -26.65
CA SER A 23 -12.74 -6.93 -26.80
C SER A 23 -13.34 -6.47 -25.46
N PHE A 24 -12.88 -7.04 -24.34
CA PHE A 24 -13.43 -6.76 -23.03
C PHE A 24 -13.19 -5.29 -22.65
N PRO A 25 -14.21 -4.57 -22.13
CA PRO A 25 -14.04 -3.20 -21.69
C PRO A 25 -13.16 -3.18 -20.43
N VAL A 26 -11.90 -2.77 -20.58
CA VAL A 26 -10.94 -2.65 -19.48
C VAL A 26 -10.72 -1.19 -19.07
N PRO A 27 -10.38 -0.93 -17.80
CA PRO A 27 -9.90 0.38 -17.36
C PRO A 27 -8.67 0.85 -18.16
N ALA A 28 -8.51 2.18 -18.30
CA ALA A 28 -7.51 2.79 -19.18
C ALA A 28 -6.04 2.44 -18.85
N ALA A 29 -5.77 1.99 -17.62
CA ALA A 29 -4.45 1.56 -17.19
C ALA A 29 -3.98 0.24 -17.84
N PHE A 30 -4.90 -0.57 -18.36
CA PHE A 30 -4.57 -1.85 -18.99
C PHE A 30 -4.05 -1.68 -20.42
N ARG A 31 -3.12 -2.55 -20.78
CA ARG A 31 -2.59 -2.75 -22.12
C ARG A 31 -2.58 -4.25 -22.43
N TRP A 32 -2.85 -4.62 -23.67
CA TRP A 32 -2.80 -6.02 -24.08
C TRP A 32 -1.34 -6.48 -24.16
N ASP A 33 -0.99 -7.55 -23.46
CA ASP A 33 0.35 -8.15 -23.49
C ASP A 33 0.32 -9.45 -24.31
N GLU A 34 0.81 -9.38 -25.55
CA GLU A 34 0.79 -10.50 -26.50
C GLU A 34 1.63 -11.70 -26.04
N ARG A 35 2.60 -11.51 -25.15
CA ARG A 35 3.47 -12.60 -24.67
C ARG A 35 2.74 -13.57 -23.75
N VAL A 36 1.75 -13.06 -23.01
CA VAL A 36 0.94 -13.83 -22.06
C VAL A 36 -0.53 -13.89 -22.44
N MET A 37 -0.91 -13.28 -23.57
CA MET A 37 -2.27 -13.18 -24.11
C MET A 37 -3.30 -12.72 -23.07
N ARG A 38 -2.94 -11.67 -22.32
CA ARG A 38 -3.74 -11.11 -21.23
C ARG A 38 -3.63 -9.59 -21.20
N TRP A 39 -4.61 -8.94 -20.60
CA TRP A 39 -4.49 -7.53 -20.21
C TRP A 39 -3.56 -7.38 -19.01
N ARG A 40 -2.58 -6.47 -19.11
CA ARG A 40 -1.62 -6.15 -18.05
C ARG A 40 -1.65 -4.65 -17.71
N ALA A 41 -1.55 -4.30 -16.43
CA ALA A 41 -1.39 -2.93 -15.95
C ALA A 41 -0.35 -2.86 -14.81
N PRO A 42 0.27 -1.72 -14.52
CA PRO A 42 1.11 -1.58 -13.32
C PRO A 42 0.31 -1.80 -12.02
N ALA A 43 0.91 -2.44 -11.01
CA ALA A 43 0.21 -2.73 -9.74
C ALA A 43 -0.24 -1.49 -8.97
N TRP A 44 0.50 -0.38 -9.06
CA TRP A 44 0.11 0.89 -8.42
C TRP A 44 -1.22 1.44 -8.95
N ALA A 45 -1.66 1.03 -10.14
CA ALA A 45 -2.94 1.44 -10.71
C ALA A 45 -4.14 0.69 -10.10
N TYR A 46 -3.92 -0.30 -9.24
CA TYR A 46 -4.95 -1.19 -8.67
C TYR A 46 -6.16 -0.42 -8.11
N ARG A 47 -5.93 0.62 -7.30
CA ARG A 47 -7.03 1.42 -6.73
C ARG A 47 -7.91 2.05 -7.80
N HIS A 48 -7.31 2.58 -8.86
CA HIS A 48 -8.05 3.20 -9.96
C HIS A 48 -8.80 2.16 -10.78
N VAL A 49 -8.13 1.04 -11.11
CA VAL A 49 -8.70 -0.12 -11.81
C VAL A 49 -9.96 -0.63 -11.10
N VAL A 50 -9.86 -0.92 -9.81
CA VAL A 50 -10.98 -1.42 -9.00
C VAL A 50 -12.13 -0.42 -8.95
N LYS A 51 -11.84 0.87 -8.76
CA LYS A 51 -12.87 1.92 -8.77
C LYS A 51 -13.59 2.02 -10.12
N ASP A 52 -12.87 1.88 -11.22
CA ASP A 52 -13.46 1.94 -12.56
C ASP A 52 -14.31 0.71 -12.86
N LEU A 53 -13.83 -0.49 -12.53
CA LEU A 53 -14.60 -1.74 -12.67
C LEU A 53 -15.91 -1.66 -11.89
N ILE A 54 -15.87 -1.18 -10.64
CA ILE A 54 -17.06 -0.97 -9.81
C ILE A 54 -17.99 0.08 -10.43
N ARG A 55 -17.45 1.24 -10.86
CA ARG A 55 -18.25 2.31 -11.47
C ARG A 55 -18.97 1.86 -12.74
N GLN A 56 -18.32 1.01 -13.54
CA GLN A 56 -18.87 0.46 -14.78
C GLN A 56 -19.86 -0.69 -14.54
N GLY A 57 -19.94 -1.23 -13.31
CA GLY A 57 -20.76 -2.40 -13.01
C GLY A 57 -20.21 -3.69 -13.62
N THR A 58 -18.93 -3.72 -13.98
CA THR A 58 -18.28 -4.88 -14.60
C THR A 58 -18.09 -5.98 -13.56
N PRO A 59 -18.68 -7.19 -13.74
CA PRO A 59 -18.45 -8.30 -12.80
C PRO A 59 -17.00 -8.81 -12.89
N TYR A 60 -16.34 -8.94 -11.74
CA TYR A 60 -15.00 -9.51 -11.65
C TYR A 60 -14.77 -10.11 -10.26
N LEU A 61 -13.80 -11.03 -10.18
CA LEU A 61 -13.28 -11.58 -8.93
C LEU A 61 -11.92 -10.95 -8.62
N ASP A 62 -11.80 -10.29 -7.48
CA ASP A 62 -10.53 -9.73 -7.02
C ASP A 62 -9.68 -10.80 -6.30
N ARG A 63 -8.63 -11.25 -6.96
CA ARG A 63 -7.54 -12.06 -6.37
C ARG A 63 -6.20 -11.32 -6.39
N ALA A 64 -6.19 -10.03 -6.69
CA ALA A 64 -4.99 -9.21 -6.63
C ALA A 64 -4.74 -8.72 -5.21
N ARG A 65 -5.79 -8.36 -4.48
CA ARG A 65 -5.71 -7.95 -3.07
C ARG A 65 -5.20 -9.09 -2.18
N ALA A 66 -4.07 -8.87 -1.51
CA ALA A 66 -3.57 -9.74 -0.45
C ALA A 66 -3.37 -9.02 0.89
N TYR A 67 -3.65 -7.72 0.98
CA TYR A 67 -3.63 -7.01 2.25
C TYR A 67 -4.85 -7.32 3.11
N HIS A 68 -4.61 -7.40 4.42
CA HIS A 68 -5.63 -7.67 5.42
C HIS A 68 -6.14 -6.37 6.04
N GLU A 69 -7.36 -6.43 6.56
CA GLU A 69 -7.90 -5.39 7.43
C GLU A 69 -7.54 -5.74 8.88
N PHE A 70 -7.11 -4.74 9.62
CA PHE A 70 -6.71 -4.88 11.01
C PHE A 70 -7.38 -3.79 11.82
N ASP A 71 -7.86 -4.13 13.00
CA ASP A 71 -8.11 -3.12 14.00
C ASP A 71 -6.79 -2.92 14.76
N PHE A 72 -6.23 -1.72 14.65
CA PHE A 72 -5.00 -1.35 15.34
C PHE A 72 -5.40 -0.49 16.55
N PRO A 73 -5.86 -1.07 17.67
CA PRO A 73 -6.15 -0.30 18.87
C PRO A 73 -4.86 0.40 19.26
N THR A 74 -4.86 1.72 19.11
CA THR A 74 -3.64 2.51 19.23
C THR A 74 -3.51 2.99 20.65
N THR A 75 -2.33 2.81 21.24
CA THR A 75 -2.01 3.43 22.53
C THR A 75 -1.34 4.78 22.27
N LEU A 76 -1.88 5.59 21.35
CA LEU A 76 -1.34 6.91 21.03
C LEU A 76 -1.41 7.78 22.29
N VAL A 77 -0.29 7.90 23.00
CA VAL A 77 -0.20 8.67 24.25
C VAL A 77 -0.12 10.18 23.98
N VAL A 78 0.14 10.59 22.73
CA VAL A 78 0.45 11.97 22.38
C VAL A 78 -0.71 12.61 21.63
N GLU A 79 -1.25 13.71 22.18
CA GLU A 79 -2.22 14.53 21.46
C GLU A 79 -1.56 15.22 20.25
N PRO A 80 -2.10 15.04 19.04
CA PRO A 80 -1.54 15.65 17.84
C PRO A 80 -1.78 17.16 17.83
N ARG A 81 -0.75 17.92 17.47
CA ARG A 81 -0.80 19.37 17.30
C ARG A 81 -1.75 19.76 16.16
N PRO A 82 -2.30 20.99 16.15
CA PRO A 82 -3.27 21.42 15.13
C PRO A 82 -2.81 21.21 13.68
N TYR A 83 -1.55 21.50 13.37
CA TYR A 83 -0.99 21.31 12.02
C TYR A 83 -0.85 19.83 11.63
N GLN A 84 -0.69 18.91 12.60
CA GLN A 84 -0.64 17.46 12.34
C GLN A 84 -2.04 16.94 12.03
N GLN A 85 -3.05 17.42 12.78
CA GLN A 85 -4.46 17.10 12.52
C GLN A 85 -4.92 17.64 11.15
N GLU A 86 -4.51 18.87 10.80
CA GLU A 86 -4.76 19.45 9.49
C GLU A 86 -4.11 18.61 8.38
N SER A 87 -2.84 18.23 8.56
CA SER A 87 -2.10 17.41 7.58
C SER A 87 -2.83 16.10 7.26
N ILE A 88 -3.27 15.36 8.29
CA ILE A 88 -3.98 14.09 8.07
C ILE A 88 -5.39 14.30 7.48
N SER A 89 -6.07 15.38 7.88
CA SER A 89 -7.37 15.76 7.33
C SER A 89 -7.27 16.07 5.83
N GLU A 90 -6.29 16.87 5.42
CA GLU A 90 -6.05 17.20 4.02
C GLU A 90 -5.63 15.98 3.20
N TRP A 91 -4.75 15.13 3.74
CA TRP A 91 -4.40 13.87 3.09
C TRP A 91 -5.63 12.99 2.86
N ARG A 92 -6.56 12.93 3.83
CA ARG A 92 -7.83 12.22 3.69
C ARG A 92 -8.73 12.83 2.62
N ARG A 93 -8.84 14.17 2.55
CA ARG A 93 -9.58 14.89 1.49
C ARG A 93 -9.01 14.59 0.10
N HIS A 94 -7.71 14.41 -0.01
CA HIS A 94 -7.02 13.97 -1.23
C HIS A 94 -7.05 12.44 -1.43
N ASN A 95 -8.14 11.78 -1.01
CA ASN A 95 -8.35 10.34 -1.20
C ASN A 95 -7.26 9.45 -0.58
N ARG A 96 -6.58 9.91 0.48
CA ARG A 96 -5.51 9.17 1.17
C ARG A 96 -4.30 8.88 0.27
N CYS A 97 -3.98 9.82 -0.62
CA CYS A 97 -2.83 9.75 -1.51
C CYS A 97 -2.24 11.15 -1.69
N GLY A 98 -0.99 11.35 -1.28
CA GLY A 98 -0.32 12.64 -1.36
C GLY A 98 0.94 12.70 -0.51
N VAL A 99 1.66 13.81 -0.60
CA VAL A 99 2.89 14.09 0.16
C VAL A 99 2.58 15.07 1.27
N VAL A 100 2.99 14.76 2.49
CA VAL A 100 2.90 15.66 3.65
C VAL A 100 4.30 16.20 3.96
N ILE A 101 4.48 17.52 3.82
CA ILE A 101 5.75 18.19 4.07
C ILE A 101 5.70 18.84 5.45
N LEU A 102 6.54 18.37 6.37
CA LEU A 102 6.73 18.96 7.68
C LEU A 102 8.23 19.11 7.99
N PRO A 103 8.65 20.14 8.74
CA PRO A 103 10.03 20.28 9.20
C PRO A 103 10.50 19.04 9.98
N THR A 104 11.81 18.82 10.02
CA THR A 104 12.42 17.80 10.90
C THR A 104 12.03 18.06 12.35
N GLY A 105 11.77 17.00 13.11
CA GLY A 105 11.30 17.11 14.51
C GLY A 105 9.85 17.59 14.68
N ALA A 106 9.11 17.92 13.61
CA ALA A 106 7.72 18.35 13.70
C ALA A 106 6.71 17.20 13.88
N GLY A 107 7.19 15.95 13.94
CA GLY A 107 6.36 14.75 14.17
C GLY A 107 5.77 14.13 12.89
N LYS A 108 6.56 13.99 11.81
CA LYS A 108 6.14 13.28 10.59
C LYS A 108 5.68 11.85 10.89
N SER A 109 6.41 11.15 11.76
CA SER A 109 6.07 9.79 12.19
C SER A 109 4.71 9.72 12.89
N LEU A 110 4.34 10.74 13.68
CA LEU A 110 3.01 10.80 14.32
C LEU A 110 1.88 10.93 13.28
N VAL A 111 2.07 11.76 12.24
CA VAL A 111 1.07 11.87 11.15
C VAL A 111 0.91 10.54 10.40
N ALA A 112 2.02 9.83 10.17
CA ALA A 112 1.98 8.51 9.55
C ALA A 112 1.32 7.43 10.44
N GLN A 113 1.52 7.48 11.77
CA GLN A 113 0.78 6.62 12.71
C GLN A 113 -0.73 6.87 12.63
N MET A 114 -1.15 8.14 12.63
CA MET A 114 -2.56 8.50 12.44
C MET A 114 -3.11 7.99 11.10
N ALA A 115 -2.29 7.96 10.04
CA ALA A 115 -2.68 7.38 8.76
C ALA A 115 -2.88 5.87 8.83
N ILE A 116 -2.00 5.14 9.54
CA ILE A 116 -2.11 3.69 9.77
C ILE A 116 -3.41 3.38 10.53
N GLU A 117 -3.67 4.09 11.63
CA GLU A 117 -4.87 3.94 12.46
C GLU A 117 -6.15 4.19 11.65
N GLN A 118 -6.17 5.22 10.80
CA GLN A 118 -7.35 5.54 9.99
C GLN A 118 -7.58 4.59 8.81
N VAL A 119 -6.52 3.98 8.27
CA VAL A 119 -6.62 3.08 7.10
C VAL A 119 -7.02 1.67 7.51
N LYS A 120 -6.61 1.19 8.69
CA LYS A 120 -6.99 -0.12 9.25
C LYS A 120 -6.67 -1.29 8.31
N ARG A 121 -5.50 -1.25 7.67
CA ARG A 121 -5.00 -2.29 6.75
C ARG A 121 -3.52 -2.51 6.95
N SER A 122 -3.01 -3.65 6.47
CA SER A 122 -1.57 -3.89 6.45
C SER A 122 -0.82 -2.69 5.86
N ALA A 123 0.25 -2.23 6.51
CA ALA A 123 0.99 -1.04 6.08
C ALA A 123 2.48 -1.34 5.89
N LEU A 124 3.05 -0.76 4.84
CA LEU A 124 4.49 -0.79 4.58
C LEU A 124 5.08 0.60 4.81
N ILE A 125 6.11 0.69 5.64
CA ILE A 125 6.90 1.89 5.84
C ILE A 125 8.23 1.69 5.11
N VAL A 126 8.58 2.60 4.21
CA VAL A 126 9.83 2.57 3.45
C VAL A 126 10.72 3.72 3.90
N VAL A 127 11.96 3.41 4.29
CA VAL A 127 12.92 4.38 4.85
C VAL A 127 14.27 4.30 4.13
N PRO A 128 15.12 5.34 4.17
CA PRO A 128 16.38 5.32 3.43
C PRO A 128 17.49 4.49 4.08
N THR A 129 17.51 4.33 5.41
CA THR A 129 18.61 3.68 6.14
C THR A 129 18.14 2.59 7.10
N ILE A 130 19.04 1.67 7.47
CA ILE A 130 18.77 0.64 8.48
C ILE A 130 18.54 1.26 9.87
N ASP A 131 19.24 2.34 10.21
CA ASP A 131 19.03 3.03 11.49
C ASP A 131 17.60 3.58 11.62
N LEU A 132 17.08 4.22 10.56
CA LEU A 132 15.69 4.66 10.53
C LEU A 132 14.72 3.48 10.54
N MET A 133 15.09 2.37 9.92
CA MET A 133 14.26 1.16 9.91
C MET A 133 14.06 0.63 11.33
N ASN A 134 15.13 0.57 12.12
CA ASN A 134 15.07 0.15 13.53
C ASN A 134 14.29 1.16 14.39
N GLN A 135 14.49 2.47 14.19
CA GLN A 135 13.72 3.51 14.90
C GLN A 135 12.21 3.40 14.63
N TRP A 136 11.83 3.17 13.37
CA TRP A 136 10.44 2.95 12.99
C TRP A 136 9.89 1.66 13.58
N TYR A 137 10.67 0.58 13.61
CA TYR A 137 10.27 -0.67 14.22
C TYR A 137 9.94 -0.52 15.71
N ASP A 138 10.85 0.09 16.49
CA ASP A 138 10.63 0.36 17.91
C ASP A 138 9.41 1.26 18.14
N LEU A 139 9.26 2.28 17.29
CA LEU A 139 8.12 3.19 17.33
C LEU A 139 6.79 2.45 17.10
N LEU A 140 6.71 1.58 16.08
CA LEU A 140 5.50 0.82 15.77
C LEU A 140 5.15 -0.16 16.89
N LEU A 141 6.14 -0.88 17.45
CA LEU A 141 5.94 -1.77 18.59
C LEU A 141 5.41 -1.03 19.83
N SER A 142 5.88 0.19 20.06
CA SER A 142 5.42 0.98 21.21
C SER A 142 4.00 1.55 21.04
N CYS A 143 3.51 1.68 19.80
CA CYS A 143 2.25 2.38 19.51
C CYS A 143 1.09 1.44 19.16
N PHE A 144 1.41 0.27 18.58
CA PHE A 144 0.43 -0.65 18.03
C PHE A 144 0.59 -2.04 18.64
N ASP A 145 -0.52 -2.62 19.08
CA ASP A 145 -0.61 -4.04 19.40
C ASP A 145 -0.80 -4.84 18.11
N ALA A 146 0.28 -5.05 17.36
CA ALA A 146 0.27 -5.70 16.06
C ALA A 146 1.58 -6.42 15.75
N GLU A 147 1.53 -7.38 14.84
CA GLU A 147 2.73 -7.99 14.27
C GLU A 147 3.51 -6.95 13.45
N VAL A 148 4.68 -6.56 13.95
CA VAL A 148 5.61 -5.66 13.25
C VAL A 148 6.74 -6.47 12.63
N GLY A 149 6.94 -6.36 11.33
CA GLY A 149 7.98 -7.06 10.57
C GLY A 149 9.07 -6.12 10.04
N LEU A 150 10.22 -6.70 9.70
CA LEU A 150 11.36 -6.02 9.10
C LEU A 150 11.84 -6.70 7.82
N ILE A 151 12.08 -5.90 6.78
CA ILE A 151 12.69 -6.37 5.52
C ILE A 151 13.92 -5.51 5.20
N GLY A 152 15.09 -6.03 5.48
CA GLY A 152 16.36 -5.33 5.31
C GLY A 152 17.34 -5.64 6.45
N GLY A 153 18.63 -5.33 6.27
CA GLY A 153 19.64 -5.54 7.31
C GLY A 153 19.84 -6.99 7.77
N GLY A 154 19.42 -7.97 6.95
CA GLY A 154 19.45 -9.40 7.27
C GLY A 154 18.10 -9.98 7.70
N TYR A 155 17.11 -9.14 7.99
CA TYR A 155 15.76 -9.57 8.36
C TYR A 155 14.86 -9.73 7.13
N PHE A 156 13.97 -10.73 7.18
CA PHE A 156 12.93 -10.95 6.19
C PHE A 156 11.67 -11.49 6.89
N GLU A 157 10.98 -10.59 7.58
CA GLU A 157 9.76 -10.88 8.33
C GLU A 157 8.66 -9.92 7.86
N VAL A 158 7.54 -10.47 7.43
CA VAL A 158 6.38 -9.68 7.00
C VAL A 158 5.34 -9.73 8.10
N GLY A 159 5.01 -8.57 8.65
CA GLY A 159 3.94 -8.40 9.64
C GLY A 159 2.78 -7.59 9.10
N ALA A 160 1.76 -7.39 9.93
CA ALA A 160 0.66 -6.46 9.67
C ALA A 160 1.20 -5.04 9.39
N LEU A 161 2.19 -4.61 10.16
CA LEU A 161 2.98 -3.41 9.90
C LEU A 161 4.38 -3.86 9.54
N THR A 162 4.94 -3.40 8.42
CA THR A 162 6.27 -3.82 8.00
C THR A 162 7.12 -2.61 7.68
N VAL A 163 8.36 -2.59 8.16
CA VAL A 163 9.33 -1.55 7.83
C VAL A 163 10.41 -2.13 6.92
N THR A 164 10.78 -1.39 5.87
CA THR A 164 11.81 -1.81 4.92
C THR A 164 12.66 -0.62 4.47
N THR A 165 13.87 -0.90 4.00
CA THR A 165 14.68 0.12 3.32
C THR A 165 14.27 0.27 1.86
N TYR A 166 14.51 1.42 1.24
CA TYR A 166 14.31 1.61 -0.22
C TYR A 166 15.01 0.53 -1.05
N ALA A 167 16.26 0.20 -0.70
CA ALA A 167 17.04 -0.83 -1.40
C ALA A 167 16.41 -2.23 -1.29
N SER A 168 15.88 -2.57 -0.11
CA SER A 168 15.19 -3.84 0.10
C SER A 168 13.81 -3.87 -0.56
N ALA A 169 13.06 -2.76 -0.49
CA ALA A 169 11.80 -2.62 -1.20
C ALA A 169 11.98 -2.86 -2.70
N PHE A 170 12.97 -2.22 -3.33
CA PHE A 170 13.26 -2.42 -4.76
C PHE A 170 13.49 -3.90 -5.11
N ARG A 171 14.12 -4.68 -4.21
CA ARG A 171 14.41 -6.10 -4.43
C ARG A 171 13.20 -7.02 -4.24
N PHE A 172 12.25 -6.67 -3.38
CA PHE A 172 11.21 -7.61 -2.92
C PHE A 172 9.77 -7.20 -3.30
N MET A 173 9.52 -5.95 -3.70
CA MET A 173 8.16 -5.46 -3.96
C MET A 173 7.48 -6.09 -5.17
N GLU A 174 8.22 -6.70 -6.10
CA GLU A 174 7.60 -7.51 -7.16
C GLU A 174 6.77 -8.67 -6.58
N ARG A 175 7.17 -9.21 -5.42
CA ARG A 175 6.48 -10.35 -4.77
C ARG A 175 5.54 -9.92 -3.65
N LEU A 176 5.87 -8.85 -2.94
CA LEU A 176 5.16 -8.40 -1.74
C LEU A 176 4.22 -7.21 -1.99
N GLY A 177 4.26 -6.60 -3.18
CA GLY A 177 3.62 -5.32 -3.45
C GLY A 177 2.09 -5.29 -3.29
N ASN A 178 1.43 -6.45 -3.24
CA ASN A 178 -0.02 -6.55 -3.03
C ASN A 178 -0.45 -6.86 -1.58
N GLN A 179 0.51 -7.02 -0.66
CA GLN A 179 0.26 -7.38 0.73
C GLN A 179 -0.04 -6.17 1.62
N PHE A 180 0.11 -4.95 1.11
CA PHE A 180 -0.06 -3.71 1.86
C PHE A 180 -1.16 -2.83 1.28
N GLY A 181 -2.06 -2.37 2.14
CA GLY A 181 -3.15 -1.45 1.81
C GLY A 181 -2.80 0.03 2.01
N LEU A 182 -1.67 0.30 2.68
CA LEU A 182 -1.05 1.61 2.87
C LEU A 182 0.46 1.50 2.65
N ILE A 183 1.03 2.50 1.98
CA ILE A 183 2.49 2.66 1.86
C ILE A 183 2.83 4.05 2.39
N VAL A 184 3.75 4.10 3.35
CA VAL A 184 4.33 5.33 3.90
C VAL A 184 5.77 5.39 3.41
N LEU A 185 6.11 6.47 2.69
CA LEU A 185 7.47 6.73 2.23
C LEU A 185 8.07 7.82 3.11
N ASP A 186 9.03 7.45 3.96
CA ASP A 186 9.78 8.41 4.77
C ASP A 186 10.97 8.95 3.97
N GLU A 187 11.24 10.25 4.11
CA GLU A 187 12.21 10.98 3.29
C GLU A 187 12.02 10.72 1.78
N CYS A 188 10.79 10.90 1.28
CA CYS A 188 10.36 10.56 -0.09
C CYS A 188 11.01 11.35 -1.24
N HIS A 189 12.07 12.11 -0.96
CA HIS A 189 12.88 12.79 -1.96
C HIS A 189 13.99 11.89 -2.55
N HIS A 190 14.20 10.71 -1.95
CA HIS A 190 15.02 9.61 -2.47
C HIS A 190 14.34 8.90 -3.64
#